data_AF-A0A0N4XPF8-F1
#
_entry.id   AF-A0A0N4XPF8-F1
#
_cell.length_a   1.000
_cell.length_b   1.000
_cell.length_c   1.000
_cell.angle_alpha   90.00
_cell.angle_beta   90.00
_cell.angle_gamma   90.00
#
_symmetry.space_group_name_H-M   'P 1'
#
loop_
_entity.id
_entity.type
_entity.pdbx_description
1 polymer ?
#
loop_
_entity_poly.entity_id
_entity_poly.type
_entity_poly.pdbx_seq_one_letter_code
_entity_poly.pdbx_strand_id
1 'polypeptide(L)' 'MTLYSKSDLMVPFMFAFSNVVDPHSRIRVRAEYTEERYATKAVERCPNHQYKDSKWYEISLDASIKGTGR' A
#
# COMPACT_ATOMS: atom_id res chain seq x y z
N MET A 1 4.11 -3.66 -14.29
CA MET A 1 4.32 -4.95 -13.60
C MET A 1 3.05 -5.25 -12.80
N THR A 2 2.53 -6.47 -12.87
CA THR A 2 1.26 -6.87 -12.22
C THR A 2 1.56 -7.88 -11.12
N LEU A 3 1.02 -7.66 -9.93
CA LEU A 3 1.11 -8.57 -8.79
C LEU A 3 -0.13 -9.47 -8.74
N TYR A 4 0.07 -10.76 -8.48
CA TYR A 4 -1.01 -11.72 -8.25
C TYR A 4 -0.94 -12.21 -6.79
N SER A 5 -2.03 -12.09 -6.04
CA SER A 5 -2.14 -12.54 -4.65
C SER A 5 -3.55 -13.03 -4.34
N LYS A 6 -3.70 -13.89 -3.32
CA LYS A 6 -5.01 -14.21 -2.74
C LYS A 6 -5.42 -13.09 -1.77
N SER A 7 -6.72 -12.98 -1.51
CA SER A 7 -7.22 -12.06 -0.49
C SER A 7 -6.62 -12.39 0.88
N ASP A 8 -6.41 -11.34 1.68
CA ASP A 8 -5.98 -11.41 3.08
C ASP A 8 -4.58 -12.00 3.32
N LEU A 9 -3.76 -12.14 2.27
CA LEU A 9 -2.35 -12.50 2.39
C LEU A 9 -1.46 -11.26 2.48
N MET A 10 -0.46 -11.32 3.37
CA MET A 10 0.60 -10.31 3.42
C MET A 10 1.44 -10.35 2.15
N VAL A 11 1.65 -9.19 1.55
CA VAL A 11 2.48 -9.01 0.36
C VAL A 11 3.71 -8.18 0.72
N PRO A 12 4.93 -8.70 0.51
CA PRO A 12 6.14 -7.91 0.75
C PRO A 12 6.35 -6.89 -0.37
N PHE A 13 6.70 -5.65 0.01
CA PHE A 13 7.13 -4.60 -0.91
C PHE A 13 8.50 -4.07 -0.49
N MET A 14 9.34 -3.76 -1.46
CA MET A 14 10.64 -3.13 -1.25
C MET A 14 10.64 -1.74 -1.88
N PHE A 15 11.01 -0.73 -1.10
CA PHE A 15 11.25 0.62 -1.59
C PHE A 15 12.77 0.84 -1.64
N ALA A 16 13.28 1.12 -2.83
CA ALA A 16 14.67 1.53 -3.01
C ALA A 16 14.73 3.05 -3.01
N PHE A 17 15.52 3.61 -2.09
CA PHE A 17 15.72 5.04 -1.96
C PHE A 17 17.14 5.42 -2.39
N SER A 18 17.31 6.64 -2.89
CA SER A 18 18.64 7.23 -3.05
C SER A 18 19.17 7.68 -1.68
N ASN A 19 20.47 8.01 -1.60
CA ASN A 19 21.13 8.46 -0.36
C ASN A 19 20.64 9.82 0.17
N VAL A 20 19.60 10.41 -0.44
CA VAL A 20 19.07 11.74 -0.11
C VAL A 20 17.56 11.61 0.08
N VAL A 21 17.14 11.03 1.21
CA VAL A 21 15.73 11.05 1.63
C VAL A 21 15.62 11.96 2.84
N ASP A 22 14.70 12.92 2.75
CA ASP A 22 14.37 13.80 3.88
C ASP A 22 13.85 12.93 5.05
N PRO A 23 14.35 13.10 6.29
CA PRO A 23 13.92 12.34 7.46
C PRO A 23 12.41 12.40 7.76
N HIS A 24 11.71 13.40 7.24
CA HIS A 24 10.25 13.58 7.36
C HIS A 24 9.47 12.98 6.19
N SER A 25 10.15 12.37 5.22
CA SER A 25 9.51 11.68 4.09
C SER A 25 8.62 10.54 4.58
N ARG A 26 7.47 10.38 3.93
CA ARG A 26 6.51 9.30 4.23
C ARG A 26 6.14 8.56 2.96
N ILE A 27 5.93 7.26 3.09
CA ILE A 27 5.42 6.43 2.02
C ILE A 27 3.90 6.40 2.12
N ARG A 28 3.22 6.68 1.00
CA ARG A 28 1.77 6.56 0.88
C ARG A 28 1.44 5.57 -0.22
N VAL A 29 0.61 4.58 0.09
CA VAL A 29 0.09 3.60 -0.87
C VAL A 29 -1.39 3.94 -1.13
N ARG A 30 -1.78 3.99 -2.41
CA ARG A 30 -3.16 4.22 -2.84
C ARG A 30 -3.49 3.28 -4.00
N ALA A 31 -4.65 2.64 -3.94
CA ALA A 31 -5.18 1.83 -5.04
C ALA A 31 -5.99 2.71 -6.00
N GLU A 32 -5.84 2.45 -7.30
CA GLU A 32 -6.55 3.13 -8.37
C GLU A 32 -6.97 2.12 -9.44
N TYR A 33 -8.08 2.38 -10.12
CA TYR A 33 -8.50 1.56 -11.26
C TYR A 33 -7.60 1.84 -12.47
N THR A 34 -7.22 0.79 -13.20
CA THR A 34 -6.40 0.93 -14.41
C THR A 34 -7.21 1.40 -15.63
N GLU A 35 -8.53 1.22 -15.61
CA GLU A 35 -9.42 1.66 -16.69
C GLU A 35 -9.79 3.14 -16.53
N GLU A 36 -9.56 3.94 -17.58
CA GLU A 36 -9.72 5.40 -17.56
C GLU A 36 -11.14 5.85 -17.18
N ARG A 37 -12.17 5.11 -17.62
CA ARG A 37 -13.59 5.38 -17.27
C ARG A 37 -13.88 5.34 -15.77
N TYR A 38 -12.95 4.82 -14.96
CA TYR A 38 -13.06 4.74 -13.51
C TYR A 38 -11.97 5.53 -12.77
N ALA A 39 -11.21 6.39 -13.46
CA ALA A 39 -10.09 7.13 -12.87
C ALA A 39 -10.49 8.01 -11.68
N THR A 40 -11.74 8.50 -11.64
CA THR A 40 -12.27 9.34 -10.56
C THR A 40 -12.94 8.55 -9.44
N LYS A 41 -13.11 7.23 -9.60
CA LYS A 41 -13.77 6.39 -8.59
C LYS A 41 -12.78 5.94 -7.52
N ALA A 42 -13.21 6.02 -6.27
CA ALA A 42 -12.48 5.43 -5.16
C ALA A 42 -12.50 3.90 -5.26
N VAL A 43 -11.36 3.26 -4.97
CA VAL A 43 -11.26 1.81 -4.87
C VAL A 43 -11.65 1.40 -3.45
N GLU A 44 -12.74 0.65 -3.32
CA GLU A 44 -13.30 0.24 -2.04
C GLU A 44 -13.61 -1.27 -2.02
N ARG A 45 -13.68 -1.86 -0.83
CA ARG A 45 -14.16 -3.24 -0.66
C ARG A 45 -15.65 -3.31 -1.01
N CYS A 46 -16.11 -4.45 -1.52
CA CYS A 46 -17.54 -4.61 -1.81
C CYS A 46 -18.37 -4.72 -0.51
N PRO A 47 -19.70 -4.46 -0.56
CA PRO A 47 -20.54 -4.35 0.65
C PRO A 47 -20.50 -5.56 1.57
N ASN A 48 -20.47 -6.77 1.01
CA ASN A 48 -20.40 -8.01 1.79
C ASN A 48 -19.09 -8.13 2.59
N HIS A 49 -17.97 -7.66 2.03
CA HIS A 49 -16.69 -7.69 2.72
C HIS A 49 -16.56 -6.52 3.72
N GLN A 50 -17.09 -5.35 3.39
CA GLN A 50 -17.19 -4.23 4.33
C GLN A 50 -18.01 -4.62 5.58
N TYR A 51 -19.14 -5.30 5.40
CA TYR A 51 -19.99 -5.76 6.51
C TYR A 51 -19.31 -6.79 7.41
N LYS A 52 -18.47 -7.67 6.83
CA LYS A 52 -17.77 -8.73 7.57
C LYS A 52 -16.49 -8.25 8.27
N ASP A 53 -15.96 -7.09 7.91
CA ASP A 53 -14.82 -6.51 8.60
C ASP A 53 -15.22 -6.00 9.98
N SER A 54 -14.92 -6.79 11.00
CA SER A 54 -14.79 -6.30 12.38
C SER A 54 -13.44 -5.61 12.62
N LYS A 55 -12.56 -5.59 11.61
CA LYS A 55 -11.17 -5.13 11.70
C LYS A 55 -10.89 -4.18 10.55
N TRP A 56 -10.59 -2.92 10.86
CA TRP A 56 -9.95 -2.04 9.91
C TRP A 56 -8.57 -2.62 9.61
N TYR A 57 -8.33 -3.03 8.36
CA TYR A 57 -6.98 -3.35 7.93
C TYR A 57 -6.21 -2.05 7.80
N GLU A 58 -5.47 -1.70 8.84
CA GLU A 58 -4.42 -0.70 8.72
C GLU A 58 -3.30 -1.29 7.86
N ILE A 59 -2.90 -0.57 6.81
CA ILE A 59 -1.66 -0.91 6.10
C ILE A 59 -0.52 -0.52 7.03
N SER A 60 -0.13 -1.42 7.93
CA SER A 60 1.04 -1.25 8.78
C SER A 60 2.29 -1.42 7.92
N LEU A 61 2.95 -0.31 7.62
CA LEU A 61 4.27 -0.31 6.98
C LEU A 61 5.33 -0.35 8.07
N ASP A 62 5.86 -1.54 8.37
CA ASP A 62 7.08 -1.67 9.18
C ASP A 62 8.30 -1.28 8.34
N ALA A 63 8.49 0.02 8.13
CA ALA A 63 9.66 0.55 7.45
C ALA A 63 10.84 0.65 8.42
N SER A 64 11.68 -0.38 8.49
CA SER A 64 13.00 -0.25 9.11
C SER A 64 13.94 0.46 8.14
N ILE A 65 14.09 1.79 8.29
CA ILE A 65 15.14 2.54 7.59
C ILE A 65 16.48 2.15 8.23
N LYS A 66 17.16 1.16 7.66
CA LYS A 66 18.56 0.88 8.00
C LYS A 66 19.40 2.00 7.39
N GLY A 67 19.62 3.07 8.15
CA GLY A 67 20.61 4.08 7.81
C GLY A 67 21.98 3.42 7.71
N THR A 68 22.56 3.37 6.50
CA THR A 68 23.97 3.05 6.34
C THR A 68 24.76 4.28 6.78
N GLY A 69 25.11 4.30 8.07
CA GLY A 69 26.08 5.24 8.61
C GLY A 69 27.42 5.08 7.89
N ARG A 70 28.00 6.22 7.51
CA ARG A 70 29.39 6.33 7.05
C ARG A 70 30.36 6.00 8.19
#